data_AF-A0A8S8XP55-F1
#
_entry.id   AF-A0A8S8XP55-F1
#
_cell.length_a   1.000
_cell.length_b   1.000
_cell.length_c   1.000
_cell.angle_alpha   90.00
_cell.angle_beta   90.00
_cell.angle_gamma   90.00
#
_symmetry.space_group_name_H-M   'P 1'
#
loop_
_entity.id
_entity.type
_entity.pdbx_description
1 polymer ?
#
loop_
_entity_poly.entity_id
_entity_poly.type
_entity_poly.pdbx_seq_one_letter_code
_entity_poly.pdbx_strand_id
1 'polypeptide(L)'
;MRHSRFTWGASDDDLLRASLANVPGPGTPTNDGPSNLNYGWDWSTGGFTEGTWNPRLTVYDNSGLTAVQTMFIGIDRTGPTIGSVTTGSSSGWSTSSSVTLSGLINSVDDGLGSGVAYTEISLDENSWTQISSNTHTLTLPDGTHTIYLRATDNVGNIGTTTQLSVQVDTGLPLEGDWSVDELTTALIGAVSVQYSASDLVSGVDLTNSYIEYGFDSNGFGQTPDLSGSWQPSMGSGLDSPLRSLAGRLSLDSI
;
A
#
# COMPACT_ATOMS: atom_id res chain seq x y z
N MET A 1 19.39 -10.68 -37.05
CA MET A 1 18.09 -10.96 -36.41
C MET A 1 18.21 -12.32 -35.76
N ARG A 2 17.78 -12.51 -34.51
CA ARG A 2 17.65 -13.88 -33.98
C ARG A 2 16.37 -14.47 -34.60
N HIS A 3 16.38 -15.73 -35.01
CA HIS A 3 15.20 -16.41 -35.53
C HIS A 3 14.83 -17.47 -34.50
N SER A 4 13.55 -17.56 -34.14
CA SER A 4 13.05 -18.67 -33.33
C SER A 4 12.62 -19.76 -34.29
N ARG A 5 13.10 -20.99 -34.09
CA ARG A 5 12.76 -22.14 -34.94
C ARG A 5 12.07 -23.21 -34.12
N PHE A 6 10.97 -23.74 -34.65
CA PHE A 6 10.42 -25.01 -34.18
C PHE A 6 10.94 -26.11 -35.08
N THR A 7 11.54 -27.14 -34.51
CA THR A 7 12.01 -28.32 -35.24
C THR A 7 11.22 -29.53 -34.81
N TRP A 8 10.93 -30.41 -35.75
CA TRP A 8 10.28 -31.68 -35.47
C TRP A 8 11.01 -32.82 -36.19
N GLY A 9 10.82 -34.04 -35.72
CA GLY A 9 11.36 -35.24 -36.34
C GLY A 9 10.45 -36.42 -36.09
N ALA A 10 10.40 -37.33 -37.07
CA ALA A 10 9.70 -38.60 -36.98
C ALA A 10 10.48 -39.64 -37.80
N SER A 11 10.34 -40.91 -37.41
CA SER A 11 10.93 -42.04 -38.12
C SER A 11 9.80 -42.93 -38.61
N ASP A 12 9.54 -42.89 -39.91
CA ASP A 12 8.50 -43.65 -40.58
C ASP A 12 8.89 -43.77 -42.06
N ASP A 13 8.70 -44.94 -42.67
CA ASP A 13 9.01 -45.19 -44.08
C ASP A 13 7.95 -44.64 -45.05
N ASP A 14 6.81 -44.18 -44.54
CA ASP A 14 5.69 -43.61 -45.28
C ASP A 14 5.28 -42.20 -44.78
N LEU A 15 6.24 -41.44 -44.24
CA LEU A 15 6.02 -40.09 -43.70
C LEU A 15 5.48 -39.11 -44.77
N LEU A 16 4.32 -38.47 -44.50
CA LEU A 16 3.66 -37.57 -45.44
C LEU A 16 3.89 -36.09 -45.14
N ARG A 17 3.53 -35.62 -43.94
CA ARG A 17 3.62 -34.20 -43.56
C ARG A 17 3.55 -34.01 -42.06
N ALA A 18 3.85 -32.81 -41.58
CA ALA A 18 3.49 -32.38 -40.23
C ALA A 18 2.64 -31.11 -40.23
N SER A 19 1.79 -30.96 -39.22
CA SER A 19 1.08 -29.73 -38.89
C SER A 19 1.43 -29.31 -37.46
N LEU A 20 1.42 -27.99 -37.22
CA LEU A 20 1.67 -27.41 -35.92
C LEU A 20 0.59 -26.37 -35.64
N ALA A 21 -0.11 -26.49 -34.53
CA ALA A 21 -1.18 -25.58 -34.12
C ALA A 21 -0.93 -25.01 -32.72
N ASN A 22 -1.71 -23.99 -32.31
CA ASN A 22 -1.70 -23.38 -30.98
C ASN A 22 -0.33 -22.79 -30.57
N VAL A 23 0.37 -22.17 -31.52
CA VAL A 23 1.68 -21.57 -31.32
C VAL A 23 1.59 -20.10 -30.95
N PRO A 24 2.57 -19.55 -30.19
CA PRO A 24 2.60 -18.14 -29.83
C PRO A 24 2.81 -17.14 -30.98
N GLY A 25 3.17 -17.65 -32.18
CA GLY A 25 3.41 -16.89 -33.40
C GLY A 25 2.16 -16.32 -34.06
N PRO A 26 2.29 -15.63 -35.21
CA PRO A 26 1.20 -14.86 -35.86
C PRO A 26 0.03 -15.70 -36.40
N GLY A 27 -0.11 -16.93 -35.93
CA GLY A 27 -1.11 -17.90 -36.33
C GLY A 27 -0.51 -19.29 -36.52
N THR A 28 -1.39 -20.22 -36.89
CA THR A 28 -1.03 -21.58 -37.30
C THR A 28 -0.21 -21.54 -38.60
N PRO A 29 1.04 -22.03 -38.61
CA PRO A 29 1.84 -22.11 -39.83
C PRO A 29 1.23 -23.10 -40.83
N THR A 30 1.62 -22.99 -42.09
CA THR A 30 1.30 -24.00 -43.11
C THR A 30 1.92 -25.35 -42.75
N ASN A 31 1.30 -26.44 -43.19
CA ASN A 31 1.88 -27.77 -43.03
C ASN A 31 3.27 -27.86 -43.67
N ASP A 32 4.14 -28.65 -43.05
CA ASP A 32 5.45 -29.01 -43.59
C ASP A 32 5.31 -30.31 -44.38
N GLY A 33 5.44 -30.23 -45.70
CA GLY A 33 5.04 -31.30 -46.64
C GLY A 33 3.69 -31.01 -47.35
N PRO A 34 3.27 -31.88 -48.28
CA PRO A 34 3.80 -33.23 -48.51
C PRO A 34 4.93 -33.34 -49.54
N SER A 35 5.19 -32.31 -50.35
CA SER A 35 6.16 -32.41 -51.45
C SER A 35 7.62 -32.38 -50.99
N ASN A 36 7.93 -31.62 -49.94
CA ASN A 36 9.23 -31.58 -49.29
C ASN A 36 9.05 -31.35 -47.80
N LEU A 37 9.81 -32.08 -46.98
CA LEU A 37 9.82 -31.93 -45.52
C LEU A 37 11.02 -31.10 -45.10
N ASN A 38 10.78 -29.97 -44.43
CA ASN A 38 11.80 -29.06 -43.92
C ASN A 38 12.14 -29.32 -42.45
N TYR A 39 11.37 -30.21 -41.80
CA TYR A 39 11.52 -30.61 -40.41
C TYR A 39 11.45 -29.43 -39.44
N GLY A 40 10.67 -28.41 -39.79
CA GLY A 40 10.49 -27.25 -38.94
C GLY A 40 9.88 -26.02 -39.59
N TRP A 41 9.66 -25.03 -38.73
CA TRP A 41 9.13 -23.70 -39.07
C TRP A 41 10.03 -22.62 -38.45
N ASP A 42 10.46 -21.67 -39.27
CA ASP A 42 11.17 -20.48 -38.82
C ASP A 42 10.18 -19.33 -38.56
N TRP A 43 10.37 -18.63 -37.44
CA TRP A 43 9.64 -17.41 -37.09
C TRP A 43 10.57 -16.23 -36.92
N SER A 44 10.09 -15.06 -37.35
CA SER A 44 10.66 -13.78 -36.92
C SER A 44 10.48 -13.62 -35.42
N THR A 45 11.57 -13.50 -34.66
CA THR A 45 11.49 -13.16 -33.23
C THR A 45 10.84 -11.79 -33.06
N GLY A 46 9.94 -11.66 -32.08
CA GLY A 46 9.36 -10.36 -31.69
C GLY A 46 7.84 -10.24 -31.89
N GLY A 47 7.17 -11.25 -32.46
CA GLY A 47 5.71 -11.26 -32.65
C GLY A 47 4.92 -12.09 -31.65
N PHE A 48 5.57 -12.71 -30.65
CA PHE A 48 4.88 -13.59 -29.71
C PHE A 48 4.20 -12.78 -28.61
N THR A 49 2.87 -12.80 -28.54
CA THR A 49 2.18 -12.16 -27.41
C THR A 49 2.44 -12.96 -26.13
N GLU A 50 2.41 -12.26 -25.01
CA GLU A 50 2.36 -12.89 -23.69
C GLU A 50 1.14 -13.81 -23.58
N GLY A 51 1.27 -14.85 -22.75
CA GLY A 51 0.23 -15.83 -22.51
C GLY A 51 0.77 -17.26 -22.38
N THR A 52 -0.16 -18.17 -22.13
CA THR A 52 0.10 -19.61 -22.11
C THR A 52 -0.33 -20.23 -23.44
N TRP A 53 0.54 -21.09 -23.96
CA TRP A 53 0.39 -21.72 -25.26
C TRP A 53 0.59 -23.22 -25.13
N ASN A 54 -0.17 -23.98 -25.89
CA ASN A 54 -0.05 -25.43 -25.94
C ASN A 54 0.22 -25.93 -27.37
N PRO A 55 1.41 -25.64 -27.96
CA PRO A 55 1.73 -26.07 -29.32
C PRO A 55 1.50 -27.55 -29.52
N ARG A 56 0.72 -27.90 -30.55
CA ARG A 56 0.35 -29.28 -30.87
C ARG A 56 0.91 -29.68 -32.23
N LEU A 57 1.92 -30.53 -32.22
CA LEU A 57 2.49 -31.17 -33.40
C LEU A 57 1.64 -32.38 -33.77
N THR A 58 1.23 -32.48 -35.03
CA THR A 58 0.67 -33.71 -35.61
C THR A 58 1.49 -34.12 -36.81
N VAL A 59 2.00 -35.35 -36.78
CA VAL A 59 2.71 -35.97 -37.90
C VAL A 59 1.76 -36.93 -38.59
N TYR A 60 1.71 -36.89 -39.91
CA TYR A 60 0.85 -37.72 -40.76
C TYR A 60 1.73 -38.63 -41.60
N ASP A 61 1.36 -39.89 -41.72
CA ASP A 61 1.86 -40.77 -42.76
C ASP A 61 0.93 -40.73 -44.00
N ASN A 62 1.34 -41.38 -45.10
CA ASN A 62 0.55 -41.45 -46.33
C ASN A 62 -0.53 -42.54 -46.28
N SER A 63 -0.47 -43.40 -45.27
CA SER A 63 -1.48 -44.42 -44.92
C SER A 63 -2.66 -43.86 -44.11
N GLY A 64 -2.61 -42.58 -43.71
CA GLY A 64 -3.65 -41.88 -42.97
C GLY A 64 -3.55 -41.98 -41.44
N LEU A 65 -2.47 -42.55 -40.90
CA LEU A 65 -2.21 -42.59 -39.47
C LEU A 65 -1.56 -41.28 -39.00
N THR A 66 -1.70 -40.99 -37.72
CA THR A 66 -1.13 -39.79 -37.11
C THR A 66 -0.49 -40.04 -35.77
N ALA A 67 0.64 -39.38 -35.51
CA ALA A 67 1.22 -39.23 -34.19
C ALA A 67 1.06 -37.78 -33.71
N VAL A 68 0.78 -37.58 -32.43
CA VAL A 68 0.49 -36.26 -31.85
C VAL A 68 1.36 -36.03 -30.63
N GLN A 69 1.95 -34.83 -30.53
CA GLN A 69 2.66 -34.38 -29.34
C GLN A 69 2.25 -32.94 -29.00
N THR A 70 2.11 -32.64 -27.70
CA THR A 70 1.81 -31.30 -27.20
C THR A 70 2.93 -30.82 -26.30
N MET A 71 3.35 -29.56 -26.49
CA MET A 71 4.23 -28.83 -25.58
C MET A 71 3.46 -27.72 -24.88
N PHE A 72 3.96 -27.24 -23.74
CA PHE A 72 3.42 -26.08 -23.03
C PHE A 72 4.49 -24.99 -22.97
N ILE A 73 4.10 -23.75 -23.28
CA ILE A 73 4.96 -22.57 -23.29
C ILE A 73 4.24 -21.45 -22.54
N GLY A 74 4.90 -20.88 -21.54
CA GLY A 74 4.51 -19.61 -20.93
C GLY A 74 5.41 -18.50 -21.44
N ILE A 75 4.82 -17.41 -21.93
CA ILE A 75 5.54 -16.18 -22.26
C ILE A 75 5.01 -15.12 -21.33
N ASP A 76 5.88 -14.56 -20.51
CA ASP A 76 5.56 -13.54 -19.52
C ASP A 76 6.50 -12.34 -19.69
N ARG A 77 5.91 -11.15 -19.82
CA ARG A 77 6.64 -9.88 -19.98
C ARG A 77 6.11 -8.79 -19.06
N THR A 78 5.19 -9.12 -18.17
CA THR A 78 4.49 -8.15 -17.34
C THR A 78 4.85 -8.46 -15.89
N GLY A 79 5.44 -7.50 -15.20
CA GLY A 79 5.75 -7.69 -13.78
C GLY A 79 4.49 -7.68 -12.90
N PRO A 80 4.55 -8.26 -11.69
CA PRO A 80 3.39 -8.35 -10.81
C PRO A 80 2.92 -6.99 -10.30
N THR A 81 1.67 -6.91 -9.86
CA THR A 81 1.09 -5.70 -9.24
C THR A 81 0.95 -5.87 -7.72
N ILE A 82 1.25 -4.82 -6.96
CA ILE A 82 1.01 -4.79 -5.51
C ILE A 82 -0.42 -4.30 -5.26
N GLY A 83 -1.23 -5.12 -4.58
CA GLY A 83 -2.59 -4.78 -4.18
C GLY A 83 -2.65 -3.90 -2.92
N SER A 84 -3.65 -4.14 -2.09
CA SER A 84 -3.88 -3.35 -0.87
C SER A 84 -2.94 -3.75 0.27
N VAL A 85 -2.11 -2.80 0.71
CA VAL A 85 -1.22 -2.92 1.87
C VAL A 85 -1.69 -1.93 2.94
N THR A 86 -1.71 -2.36 4.20
CA THR A 86 -2.10 -1.52 5.35
C THR A 86 -0.94 -1.33 6.31
N THR A 87 -0.92 -0.22 7.05
CA THR A 87 0.15 0.13 8.02
C THR A 87 -0.21 -0.16 9.48
N GLY A 88 -1.42 -0.64 9.74
CA GLY A 88 -1.93 -0.85 11.10
C GLY A 88 -2.28 0.44 11.85
N SER A 89 -1.84 1.61 11.37
CA SER A 89 -2.30 2.91 11.85
C SER A 89 -3.66 3.26 11.25
N SER A 90 -4.54 3.87 12.05
CA SER A 90 -5.71 4.58 11.51
C SER A 90 -5.24 5.72 10.60
N SER A 91 -6.13 6.24 9.76
CA SER A 91 -5.85 7.45 8.98
C SER A 91 -5.38 8.57 9.91
N GLY A 92 -4.16 9.07 9.73
CA GLY A 92 -3.56 10.14 10.54
C GLY A 92 -2.19 9.78 11.11
N TRP A 93 -1.76 10.56 12.10
CA TRP A 93 -0.50 10.38 12.81
C TRP A 93 -0.53 9.14 13.72
N SER A 94 0.49 8.29 13.60
CA SER A 94 0.72 7.16 14.50
C SER A 94 1.42 7.63 15.76
N THR A 95 0.88 7.29 16.93
CA THR A 95 1.51 7.53 18.24
C THR A 95 2.60 6.51 18.59
N SER A 96 2.92 5.61 17.66
CA SER A 96 3.99 4.63 17.79
C SER A 96 4.96 4.75 16.62
N SER A 97 6.25 4.71 16.95
CA SER A 97 7.33 4.56 15.97
C SER A 97 7.39 3.18 15.32
N SER A 98 6.69 2.18 15.88
CA SER A 98 6.60 0.84 15.34
C SER A 98 5.39 0.71 14.41
N VAL A 99 5.65 0.68 13.10
CA VAL A 99 4.61 0.62 12.07
C VAL A 99 4.64 -0.75 11.40
N THR A 100 3.51 -1.46 11.43
CA THR A 100 3.42 -2.83 10.87
C THR A 100 2.66 -2.83 9.56
N LEU A 101 3.38 -3.10 8.49
CA LEU A 101 2.84 -3.33 7.16
C LEU A 101 2.20 -4.71 7.07
N SER A 102 1.02 -4.80 6.47
CA SER A 102 0.29 -6.06 6.25
C SER A 102 -0.23 -6.17 4.83
N GLY A 103 -0.24 -7.39 4.28
CA GLY A 103 -0.68 -7.66 2.91
C GLY A 103 0.47 -7.64 1.90
N LEU A 104 1.71 -7.68 2.35
CA LEU A 104 2.88 -7.52 1.49
C LEU A 104 3.13 -8.65 0.49
N ILE A 105 2.53 -9.83 0.72
CA ILE A 105 2.66 -10.99 -0.16
C ILE A 105 1.30 -11.39 -0.71
N ASN A 106 0.30 -11.49 0.16
CA ASN A 106 -1.01 -12.00 -0.22
C ASN A 106 -1.83 -11.02 -1.08
N SER A 107 -1.43 -9.75 -1.15
CA SER A 107 -2.06 -8.77 -2.04
C SER A 107 -1.38 -8.67 -3.41
N VAL A 108 -0.28 -9.39 -3.63
CA VAL A 108 0.49 -9.32 -4.88
C VAL A 108 -0.11 -10.25 -5.91
N ASP A 109 -0.35 -9.72 -7.11
CA ASP A 109 -0.98 -10.45 -8.21
C ASP A 109 -0.14 -10.33 -9.48
N ASP A 110 0.21 -11.49 -10.06
CA ASP A 110 0.91 -11.63 -11.33
C ASP A 110 -0.04 -12.09 -12.47
N GLY A 111 -1.34 -12.17 -12.18
CA GLY A 111 -2.35 -12.61 -13.13
C GLY A 111 -2.08 -14.02 -13.66
N LEU A 112 -1.87 -14.13 -14.98
CA LEU A 112 -1.53 -15.38 -15.67
C LEU A 112 -0.03 -15.51 -15.98
N GLY A 113 0.80 -14.66 -15.35
CA GLY A 113 2.24 -14.63 -15.52
C GLY A 113 2.95 -15.84 -14.92
N SER A 114 4.26 -15.71 -14.77
CA SER A 114 5.16 -16.77 -14.29
C SER A 114 5.09 -16.99 -12.78
N GLY A 115 4.30 -16.18 -12.07
CA GLY A 115 4.15 -16.17 -10.63
C GLY A 115 5.16 -15.23 -9.97
N VAL A 116 4.79 -14.73 -8.80
CA VAL A 116 5.62 -13.82 -8.01
C VAL A 116 6.84 -14.57 -7.44
N ALA A 117 8.05 -14.07 -7.70
CA ALA A 117 9.27 -14.57 -7.09
C ALA A 117 9.51 -13.93 -5.71
N TYR A 118 9.44 -12.60 -5.64
CA TYR A 118 9.65 -11.86 -4.39
C TYR A 118 9.03 -10.46 -4.44
N THR A 119 8.78 -9.92 -3.26
CA THR A 119 8.40 -8.51 -3.05
C THR A 119 9.55 -7.78 -2.38
N GLU A 120 9.69 -6.50 -2.69
CA GLU A 120 10.69 -5.61 -2.10
C GLU A 120 10.02 -4.35 -1.55
N ILE A 121 10.61 -3.81 -0.48
CA ILE A 121 10.25 -2.51 0.07
C ILE A 121 11.45 -1.57 0.04
N SER A 122 11.19 -0.27 -0.08
CA SER A 122 12.17 0.78 0.13
C SER A 122 11.58 1.89 0.99
N LEU A 123 12.35 2.35 1.98
CA LEU A 123 11.99 3.50 2.81
C LEU A 123 12.65 4.74 2.23
N ASP A 124 11.85 5.75 1.87
CA ASP A 124 12.30 7.04 1.35
C ASP A 124 13.31 6.92 0.20
N GLU A 125 13.06 5.99 -0.73
CA GLU A 125 13.88 5.70 -1.93
C GLU A 125 15.35 5.31 -1.66
N ASN A 126 15.70 4.92 -0.43
CA ASN A 126 17.09 4.63 -0.06
C ASN A 126 17.61 3.30 -0.66
N SER A 127 17.14 2.17 -0.14
CA SER A 127 17.56 0.83 -0.59
C SER A 127 16.35 -0.09 -0.68
N TRP A 128 16.35 -0.97 -1.68
CA TRP A 128 15.35 -2.03 -1.82
C TRP A 128 15.77 -3.24 -0.98
N THR A 129 14.84 -3.72 -0.16
CA THR A 129 15.02 -4.90 0.69
C THR A 129 13.94 -5.91 0.35
N GLN A 130 14.35 -7.12 -0.03
CA GLN A 130 13.43 -8.23 -0.23
C GLN A 130 12.75 -8.62 1.07
N ILE A 131 11.46 -8.92 0.98
CA ILE A 131 10.64 -9.37 2.10
C ILE A 131 10.05 -10.75 1.80
N SER A 132 10.03 -11.61 2.83
CA SER A 132 9.58 -13.00 2.76
C SER A 132 8.36 -13.30 3.63
N SER A 133 7.79 -12.28 4.28
CA SER A 133 6.61 -12.39 5.13
C SER A 133 5.50 -11.46 4.65
N ASN A 134 4.25 -11.89 4.83
CA ASN A 134 3.08 -11.06 4.53
C ASN A 134 2.96 -9.82 5.43
N THR A 135 3.70 -9.81 6.54
CA THR A 135 3.80 -8.68 7.46
C THR A 135 5.24 -8.28 7.69
N HIS A 136 5.50 -6.98 7.81
CA HIS A 136 6.82 -6.43 8.10
C HIS A 136 6.70 -5.19 8.98
N THR A 137 7.50 -5.10 10.04
CA THR A 137 7.49 -3.97 10.97
C THR A 137 8.70 -3.07 10.73
N LEU A 138 8.44 -1.79 10.56
CA LEU A 138 9.44 -0.73 10.43
C LEU A 138 9.45 0.11 11.70
N THR A 139 10.65 0.50 12.14
CA THR A 139 10.81 1.54 13.16
C THR A 139 11.09 2.85 12.46
N LEU A 140 10.15 3.79 12.56
CA LEU A 140 10.19 5.07 11.89
C LEU A 140 10.33 6.21 12.93
N PRO A 141 11.25 7.18 12.72
CA PRO A 141 11.30 8.40 13.50
C PRO A 141 10.02 9.24 13.36
N ASP A 142 9.85 10.26 14.19
CA ASP A 142 8.78 11.23 13.99
C ASP A 142 8.92 11.95 12.64
N GLY A 143 7.78 12.24 12.00
CA GLY A 143 7.70 12.87 10.69
C GLY A 143 6.86 12.09 9.69
N THR A 144 6.95 12.50 8.42
CA THR A 144 6.28 11.84 7.29
C THR A 144 7.29 11.02 6.51
N HIS A 145 6.96 9.75 6.28
CA HIS A 145 7.78 8.76 5.58
C HIS A 145 7.01 8.20 4.39
N THR A 146 7.73 7.86 3.32
CA THR A 146 7.15 7.19 2.15
C THR A 146 7.76 5.81 1.98
N ILE A 147 6.89 4.81 1.96
CA ILE A 147 7.27 3.41 1.74
C ILE A 147 6.93 3.06 0.30
N TYR A 148 7.93 2.60 -0.43
CA TYR A 148 7.82 2.16 -1.82
C TYR A 148 7.79 0.64 -1.84
N LEU A 149 6.88 0.05 -2.63
CA LEU A 149 6.72 -1.39 -2.76
C LEU A 149 6.73 -1.78 -4.23
N ARG A 150 7.37 -2.90 -4.56
CA ARG A 150 7.30 -3.52 -5.88
C ARG A 150 7.48 -5.03 -5.76
N ALA A 151 7.03 -5.76 -6.77
CA ALA A 151 7.24 -7.19 -6.86
C ALA A 151 7.99 -7.55 -8.15
N THR A 152 8.66 -8.70 -8.13
CA THR A 152 9.34 -9.28 -9.29
C THR A 152 8.83 -10.71 -9.47
N ASP A 153 8.56 -11.10 -10.72
CA ASP A 153 8.13 -12.46 -11.07
C ASP A 153 9.29 -13.45 -11.20
N ASN A 154 8.98 -14.71 -11.54
CA ASN A 154 9.95 -15.79 -11.70
C ASN A 154 10.82 -15.68 -12.97
N VAL A 155 10.47 -14.84 -13.93
CA VAL A 155 11.27 -14.60 -15.15
C VAL A 155 12.02 -13.26 -15.13
N GLY A 156 11.89 -12.50 -14.04
CA GLY A 156 12.61 -11.27 -13.77
C GLY A 156 11.91 -9.99 -14.21
N ASN A 157 10.61 -10.02 -14.56
CA ASN A 157 9.89 -8.78 -14.82
C ASN A 157 9.57 -8.07 -13.49
N ILE A 158 9.88 -6.77 -13.44
CA ILE A 158 9.65 -5.92 -12.27
C ILE A 158 8.33 -5.18 -12.45
N GLY A 159 7.46 -5.31 -11.45
CA GLY A 159 6.17 -4.64 -11.37
C GLY A 159 6.24 -3.13 -11.19
N THR A 160 5.08 -2.48 -11.31
CA THR A 160 4.94 -1.06 -10.99
C THR A 160 5.17 -0.79 -9.51
N THR A 161 5.78 0.35 -9.18
CA THR A 161 6.00 0.76 -7.79
C THR A 161 4.76 1.40 -7.17
N THR A 162 4.32 0.85 -6.04
CA THR A 162 3.24 1.39 -5.19
C THR A 162 3.85 2.21 -4.05
N GLN A 163 3.20 3.31 -3.66
CA GLN A 163 3.64 4.17 -2.57
C GLN A 163 2.64 4.18 -1.42
N LEU A 164 3.14 4.21 -0.19
CA LEU A 164 2.36 4.29 1.03
C LEU A 164 2.96 5.36 1.95
N SER A 165 2.14 6.37 2.27
CA SER A 165 2.53 7.45 3.18
C SER A 165 2.25 7.04 4.62
N VAL A 166 3.21 7.26 5.50
CA VAL A 166 3.09 7.01 6.94
C VAL A 166 3.52 8.25 7.70
N GLN A 167 2.71 8.64 8.68
CA GLN A 167 2.97 9.77 9.56
C GLN A 167 3.15 9.24 10.98
N VAL A 168 4.26 9.60 11.63
CA VAL A 168 4.59 9.18 12.98
C VAL A 168 4.81 10.41 13.84
N ASP A 169 4.17 10.44 14.99
CA ASP A 169 4.44 11.40 16.04
C ASP A 169 4.30 10.75 17.41
N THR A 170 5.43 10.55 18.07
CA THR A 170 5.52 10.02 19.43
C THR A 170 5.66 11.12 20.49
N GLY A 171 5.75 12.38 20.05
CA GLY A 171 5.80 13.55 20.91
C GLY A 171 4.49 13.79 21.65
N LEU A 172 4.60 14.27 22.88
CA LEU A 172 3.46 14.87 23.56
C LEU A 172 3.37 16.34 23.15
N PRO A 173 2.15 16.90 23.06
CA PRO A 173 1.98 18.33 22.95
C PRO A 173 2.70 19.05 24.11
N LEU A 174 3.35 20.16 23.78
CA LEU A 174 3.90 21.09 24.75
C LEU A 174 2.80 22.02 25.24
N GLU A 175 2.54 21.98 26.54
CA GLU A 175 1.71 22.96 27.24
C GLU A 175 2.35 24.36 27.13
N GLY A 176 1.54 25.35 26.79
CA GLY A 176 1.93 26.75 26.83
C GLY A 176 1.28 27.49 27.98
N ASP A 177 1.36 28.82 27.95
CA ASP A 177 0.76 29.67 28.96
C ASP A 177 -0.76 29.72 28.79
N TRP A 178 -1.49 29.88 29.90
CA TRP A 178 -2.89 30.25 29.92
C TRP A 178 -3.07 31.56 30.69
N SER A 179 -4.08 32.34 30.31
CA SER A 179 -4.43 33.59 30.98
C SER A 179 -5.95 33.74 31.06
N VAL A 180 -6.37 34.40 32.13
CA VAL A 180 -7.75 34.82 32.35
C VAL A 180 -7.70 36.32 32.64
N ASP A 181 -8.63 37.08 32.06
CA ASP A 181 -8.74 38.50 32.41
C ASP A 181 -8.94 38.67 33.92
N GLU A 182 -8.46 39.78 34.48
CA GLU A 182 -8.60 40.05 35.90
C GLU A 182 -10.06 39.99 36.34
N LEU A 183 -10.33 39.14 37.33
CA LEU A 183 -11.65 38.97 37.90
C LEU A 183 -11.82 39.91 39.08
N THR A 184 -12.76 40.84 38.95
CA THR A 184 -13.14 41.74 40.04
C THR A 184 -14.61 41.57 40.39
N THR A 185 -14.97 41.88 41.64
CA THR A 185 -16.37 41.85 42.10
C THR A 185 -17.27 42.86 41.38
N ALA A 186 -16.68 43.81 40.66
CA ALA A 186 -17.39 44.80 39.84
C ALA A 186 -17.58 44.35 38.38
N LEU A 187 -16.90 43.29 37.94
CA LEU A 187 -16.98 42.81 36.57
C LEU A 187 -18.34 42.15 36.32
N ILE A 188 -19.05 42.66 35.31
CA ILE A 188 -20.33 42.12 34.82
C ILE A 188 -20.17 41.89 33.33
N GLY A 189 -20.29 40.65 32.86
CA GLY A 189 -20.17 40.30 31.45
C GLY A 189 -19.33 39.07 31.20
N ALA A 190 -18.84 38.93 29.97
CA ALA A 190 -17.95 37.85 29.60
C ALA A 190 -16.51 38.13 30.04
N VAL A 191 -15.78 37.06 30.33
CA VAL A 191 -14.34 37.06 30.64
C VAL A 191 -13.64 36.28 29.53
N SER A 192 -12.49 36.78 29.06
CA SER A 192 -11.65 36.03 28.13
C SER A 192 -10.79 35.03 28.90
N VAL A 193 -10.76 33.80 28.40
CA VAL A 193 -9.78 32.79 28.79
C VAL A 193 -9.02 32.39 27.53
N GLN A 194 -7.70 32.45 27.61
CA GLN A 194 -6.80 32.09 26.52
C GLN A 194 -5.84 31.02 27.02
N TYR A 195 -5.51 30.07 26.16
CA TYR A 195 -4.42 29.13 26.42
C TYR A 195 -3.63 28.91 25.14
N SER A 196 -2.38 28.52 25.31
CA SER A 196 -1.53 28.10 24.22
C SER A 196 -1.09 26.66 24.44
N ALA A 197 -1.05 25.92 23.34
CA ALA A 197 -0.45 24.60 23.27
C ALA A 197 0.22 24.50 21.90
N SER A 198 1.30 23.75 21.83
CA SER A 198 2.00 23.50 20.57
C SER A 198 2.40 22.05 20.48
N ASP A 199 2.43 21.53 19.27
CA ASP A 199 3.03 20.24 18.97
C ASP A 199 3.82 20.41 17.68
N LEU A 200 5.06 19.95 17.68
CA LEU A 200 6.02 20.25 16.62
C LEU A 200 5.82 19.41 15.35
N VAL A 201 5.10 18.30 15.44
CA VAL A 201 5.03 17.29 14.37
C VAL A 201 3.59 17.10 13.92
N SER A 202 2.70 16.62 14.80
CA SER A 202 1.29 16.39 14.46
C SER A 202 0.41 17.62 14.63
N GLY A 203 0.86 18.60 15.41
CA GLY A 203 0.08 19.78 15.74
C GLY A 203 -0.96 19.52 16.84
N VAL A 204 -1.75 20.54 17.16
CA VAL A 204 -2.77 20.45 18.21
C VAL A 204 -4.14 20.20 17.59
N ASP A 205 -4.88 19.22 18.11
CA ASP A 205 -6.26 18.98 17.72
C ASP A 205 -7.18 20.06 18.30
N LEU A 206 -7.40 21.12 17.52
CA LEU A 206 -8.25 22.24 17.92
C LEU A 206 -9.72 21.85 18.11
N THR A 207 -10.18 20.73 17.57
CA THR A 207 -11.58 20.30 17.72
C THR A 207 -11.81 19.67 19.09
N ASN A 208 -10.83 18.89 19.54
CA ASN A 208 -10.88 18.18 20.82
C ASN A 208 -10.07 18.86 21.94
N SER A 209 -9.46 20.02 21.66
CA SER A 209 -8.87 20.89 22.69
C SER A 209 -9.90 21.90 23.16
N TYR A 210 -10.19 21.89 24.46
CA TYR A 210 -11.19 22.75 25.08
C TYR A 210 -10.84 23.08 26.53
N ILE A 211 -11.45 24.14 27.05
CA ILE A 211 -11.34 24.55 28.45
C ILE A 211 -12.62 24.16 29.19
N GLU A 212 -12.46 23.50 30.33
CA GLU A 212 -13.51 23.27 31.32
C GLU A 212 -13.35 24.25 32.50
N TYR A 213 -14.44 24.49 33.23
CA TYR A 213 -14.42 25.37 34.40
C TYR A 213 -15.23 24.77 35.54
N GLY A 214 -14.99 25.23 36.76
CA GLY A 214 -15.74 24.82 37.94
C GLY A 214 -15.60 25.81 39.08
N PHE A 215 -16.47 25.69 40.07
CA PHE A 215 -16.41 26.53 41.27
C PHE A 215 -15.88 25.71 42.43
N ASP A 216 -14.88 26.24 43.11
CA ASP A 216 -14.20 25.62 44.22
C ASP A 216 -14.19 26.59 45.41
N SER A 217 -14.37 26.07 46.62
CA SER A 217 -14.34 26.82 47.86
C SER A 217 -12.94 27.04 48.40
N ASN A 218 -11.97 26.20 48.03
CA ASN A 218 -10.65 26.15 48.66
C ASN A 218 -9.48 25.82 47.72
N GLY A 219 -9.74 25.47 46.45
CA GLY A 219 -8.71 25.18 45.46
C GLY A 219 -8.01 23.83 45.67
N PHE A 220 -8.52 22.96 46.55
CA PHE A 220 -7.93 21.66 46.86
C PHE A 220 -8.70 20.50 46.23
N GLY A 221 -7.97 19.64 45.53
CA GLY A 221 -8.51 18.41 44.93
C GLY A 221 -8.54 18.46 43.41
N GLN A 222 -8.98 17.36 42.79
CA GLN A 222 -9.06 17.25 41.32
C GLN A 222 -10.45 17.60 40.76
N THR A 223 -11.43 17.82 41.64
CA THR A 223 -12.82 18.09 41.26
C THR A 223 -13.32 19.30 42.05
N PRO A 224 -13.92 20.29 41.40
CA PRO A 224 -14.48 21.46 42.07
C PRO A 224 -15.56 21.07 43.09
N ASP A 225 -15.44 21.55 44.34
CA ASP A 225 -16.32 21.13 45.44
C ASP A 225 -17.65 21.90 45.52
N LEU A 226 -17.72 23.14 45.00
CA LEU A 226 -18.95 23.93 45.00
C LEU A 226 -19.86 23.54 43.83
N SER A 227 -19.31 23.32 42.64
CA SER A 227 -20.10 22.82 41.49
C SER A 227 -20.24 21.30 41.49
N GLY A 228 -19.48 20.59 42.34
CA GLY A 228 -19.48 19.13 42.46
C GLY A 228 -18.98 18.39 41.20
N SER A 229 -18.58 19.11 40.17
CA SER A 229 -18.11 18.62 38.87
C SER A 229 -17.51 19.75 38.04
N TRP A 230 -16.65 19.39 37.09
CA TRP A 230 -16.27 20.24 35.97
C TRP A 230 -17.48 20.49 35.08
N GLN A 231 -17.67 21.74 34.68
CA GLN A 231 -18.75 22.16 33.79
C GLN A 231 -18.34 21.93 32.32
N PRO A 232 -19.32 21.65 31.42
CA PRO A 232 -19.04 21.34 30.03
C PRO A 232 -18.17 22.40 29.34
N SER A 233 -17.39 21.95 28.36
CA SER A 233 -16.48 22.77 27.56
C SER A 233 -17.09 24.11 27.13
N MET A 234 -16.33 25.20 27.27
CA MET A 234 -16.78 26.53 26.83
C MET A 234 -16.78 26.71 25.31
N GLY A 235 -16.25 25.75 24.55
CA GLY A 235 -16.02 25.80 23.11
C GLY A 235 -14.77 25.00 22.74
N SER A 236 -14.54 24.78 21.44
CA SER A 236 -13.32 24.16 20.91
C SER A 236 -12.36 25.22 20.36
N GLY A 237 -11.07 24.92 20.34
CA GLY A 237 -10.01 25.82 19.87
C GLY A 237 -9.27 26.55 21.00
N LEU A 238 -8.34 27.45 20.65
CA LEU A 238 -7.43 28.12 21.61
C LEU A 238 -8.05 29.34 22.33
N ASP A 239 -9.25 29.76 21.94
CA ASP A 239 -9.96 30.92 22.51
C ASP A 239 -11.43 30.56 22.76
N SER A 240 -11.96 30.85 23.95
CA SER A 240 -13.42 30.79 24.15
C SER A 240 -13.96 31.81 25.16
N PRO A 241 -15.07 32.53 24.87
CA PRO A 241 -15.68 33.48 25.79
C PRO A 241 -16.51 32.79 26.88
N LEU A 242 -16.28 33.17 28.14
CA LEU A 242 -17.20 32.84 29.25
C LEU A 242 -18.52 33.61 29.07
N ARG A 243 -19.60 32.95 28.67
CA ARG A 243 -20.93 33.58 28.68
C ARG A 243 -21.41 33.70 30.12
N SER A 244 -21.86 34.91 30.50
CA SER A 244 -22.32 35.23 31.85
C SER A 244 -23.30 34.19 32.38
N LEU A 245 -22.86 33.34 33.30
CA LEU A 245 -23.75 32.71 34.27
C LEU A 245 -23.74 33.60 35.50
N ALA A 246 -24.93 33.88 36.04
CA ALA A 246 -25.09 34.49 37.35
C ALA A 246 -24.52 33.52 38.40
N GLY A 247 -23.22 33.59 38.63
CA GLY A 247 -22.47 32.69 39.49
C GLY A 247 -21.07 33.26 39.73
N ARG A 248 -20.68 33.33 41.00
CA ARG A 248 -19.46 33.98 41.48
C ARG A 248 -18.25 33.13 41.09
N LEU A 249 -17.46 33.56 40.10
CA LEU A 249 -16.18 32.93 39.76
C LEU A 249 -15.18 33.21 40.90
N SER A 250 -14.77 32.16 41.60
CA SER A 250 -13.65 32.20 42.56
C SER A 250 -12.48 31.55 41.87
N LEU A 251 -11.57 32.34 41.31
CA LEU A 251 -10.21 31.88 40.99
C LEU A 251 -9.33 32.48 42.08
N ASP A 252 -8.91 31.66 43.03
CA ASP A 252 -7.90 32.09 43.99
C ASP A 252 -6.53 32.03 43.30
N SER A 253 -5.79 33.12 43.42
CA SER A 253 -4.37 33.18 43.12
C SER A 253 -3.61 32.22 44.03
N ILE A 254 -2.73 31.39 43.45
CA ILE A 254 -1.65 30.73 44.20
C ILE A 254 -0.79 31.79 44.89
#